data_AF-A0A7X8LVM0-F1
#
_entry.id   AF-A0A7X8LVM0-F1
#
_cell.length_a   1.000
_cell.length_b   1.000
_cell.length_c   1.000
_cell.angle_alpha   90.00
_cell.angle_beta   90.00
_cell.angle_gamma   90.00
#
_symmetry.space_group_name_H-M   'P 1'
#
loop_
_entity.id
_entity.type
_entity.pdbx_description
1 polymer ?
#
loop_
_entity_poly.entity_id
_entity_poly.type
_entity_poly.pdbx_seq_one_letter_code
_entity_poly.pdbx_strand_id
1 'polypeptide(L)'
;MIENLNGELKKYLEGKPVVSALLSFDMIVLYVAAGLMLLNLITPLGGFVSGLLLYVLLLGVVLCLANNNFTALMIGLGVKAGIEIVYLLISIFGKYRAFSWSSLYAAVIFGFFAFLAYKKTFSK
;
A
#
# COMPACT_ATOMS: atom_id res chain seq x y z
N MET A 1 13.83 3.68 -17.61
CA MET A 1 13.46 2.24 -17.68
C MET A 1 12.15 1.95 -16.96
N ILE A 2 11.99 2.27 -15.66
CA ILE A 2 10.71 2.10 -14.94
C ILE A 2 9.55 2.90 -15.57
N GLU A 3 9.80 4.09 -16.11
CA GLU A 3 8.75 4.89 -16.78
C GLU A 3 8.19 4.24 -18.05
N ASN A 4 9.02 3.51 -18.81
CA ASN A 4 8.55 2.72 -19.95
C ASN A 4 7.66 1.56 -19.46
N LEU A 5 8.04 0.95 -18.33
CA LEU A 5 7.29 -0.13 -17.70
C LEU A 5 5.93 0.35 -17.18
N ASN A 6 5.87 1.54 -16.58
CA ASN A 6 4.62 2.16 -16.14
C ASN A 6 3.71 2.51 -17.33
N GLY A 7 4.28 2.99 -18.43
CA GLY A 7 3.54 3.27 -19.67
C GLY A 7 2.97 2.01 -20.32
N GLU A 8 3.72 0.92 -20.35
CA GLU A 8 3.23 -0.38 -20.83
C GLU A 8 2.17 -0.97 -19.90
N LEU A 9 2.37 -0.88 -18.59
CA LEU A 9 1.40 -1.32 -17.59
C LEU A 9 0.08 -0.58 -17.73
N LYS A 10 0.13 0.75 -17.94
CA LYS A 10 -1.06 1.55 -18.20
C LYS A 10 -1.81 1.08 -19.44
N LYS A 11 -1.11 0.91 -20.57
CA LYS A 11 -1.71 0.39 -21.82
C LYS A 11 -2.37 -0.97 -21.63
N TYR A 12 -1.72 -1.87 -20.88
CA TYR A 12 -2.27 -3.19 -20.58
C TYR A 12 -3.57 -3.11 -19.76
N LEU A 13 -3.59 -2.26 -18.75
CA LEU A 13 -4.77 -2.08 -17.88
C LEU A 13 -5.91 -1.33 -18.58
N GLU A 14 -5.60 -0.39 -19.48
CA GLU A 14 -6.58 0.27 -20.35
C GLU A 14 -7.25 -0.72 -21.31
N GLY A 15 -6.54 -1.77 -21.74
CA GLY A 15 -7.10 -2.86 -22.55
C GLY A 15 -8.11 -3.76 -21.82
N LYS A 16 -8.34 -3.56 -20.51
CA LYS A 16 -9.30 -4.33 -19.71
C LYS A 16 -10.45 -3.45 -19.25
N PRO A 17 -11.71 -3.75 -19.60
CA PRO A 17 -12.84 -2.84 -19.40
C PRO A 17 -13.11 -2.50 -17.92
N VAL A 18 -12.98 -3.48 -17.02
CA VAL A 18 -13.18 -3.26 -15.58
C VAL A 18 -12.05 -2.42 -14.97
N VAL A 19 -10.81 -2.72 -15.33
CA VAL A 19 -9.63 -2.08 -14.72
C VAL A 19 -9.37 -0.69 -15.30
N SER A 20 -9.76 -0.47 -16.56
CA SER A 20 -9.73 0.84 -17.22
C SER A 20 -10.57 1.88 -16.46
N ALA A 21 -11.77 1.51 -16.02
CA ALA A 21 -12.59 2.40 -15.19
C ALA A 21 -11.93 2.69 -13.83
N LEU A 22 -11.27 1.68 -13.23
CA LEU A 22 -10.59 1.82 -11.95
C LEU A 22 -9.30 2.66 -12.03
N LEU A 23 -8.66 2.77 -13.20
CA LEU A 23 -7.46 3.60 -13.38
C LEU A 23 -7.72 5.06 -12.99
N SER A 24 -8.91 5.61 -13.26
CA SER A 24 -9.23 6.99 -12.88
C SER A 24 -9.40 7.19 -11.37
N PHE A 25 -9.56 6.11 -10.61
CA PHE A 25 -9.77 6.11 -9.16
C PHE A 25 -8.56 5.56 -8.38
N ASP A 26 -7.40 5.46 -9.02
CA ASP A 26 -6.16 4.92 -8.46
C ASP A 26 -5.85 5.42 -7.03
N MET A 27 -5.79 6.74 -6.84
CA MET A 27 -5.52 7.35 -5.53
C MET A 27 -6.60 7.03 -4.51
N ILE A 28 -7.87 7.08 -4.94
CA ILE A 28 -9.02 6.88 -4.07
C ILE A 28 -9.02 5.44 -3.55
N VAL A 29 -8.80 4.47 -4.44
CA VAL A 29 -8.70 3.05 -4.06
C VAL A 29 -7.58 2.85 -3.04
N LEU A 30 -6.40 3.45 -3.28
CA LEU A 30 -5.26 3.31 -2.38
C LEU A 30 -5.48 3.97 -1.02
N TYR A 31 -6.03 5.19 -0.98
CA TYR A 31 -6.32 5.91 0.27
C TYR A 31 -7.44 5.27 1.07
N VAL A 32 -8.51 4.81 0.42
CA VAL A 32 -9.61 4.12 1.10
C VAL A 32 -9.09 2.80 1.68
N ALA A 33 -8.28 2.03 0.95
CA ALA A 33 -7.67 0.82 1.48
C ALA A 33 -6.75 1.11 2.68
N ALA A 34 -5.86 2.10 2.57
CA ALA A 34 -4.96 2.49 3.65
C ALA A 34 -5.72 3.00 4.89
N GLY A 35 -6.78 3.80 4.69
CA GLY A 35 -7.65 4.29 5.76
C GLY A 35 -8.43 3.17 6.44
N LEU A 36 -8.98 2.22 5.68
CA LEU A 36 -9.65 1.05 6.24
C LEU A 36 -8.68 0.13 7.00
N MET A 37 -7.42 0.03 6.54
CA MET A 37 -6.39 -0.70 7.29
C MET A 37 -6.03 -0.02 8.61
N LEU A 38 -5.98 1.32 8.65
CA LEU A 38 -5.84 2.06 9.91
C LEU A 38 -7.03 1.86 10.83
N LEU A 39 -8.25 1.89 10.29
CA LEU A 39 -9.46 1.59 11.06
C LEU A 39 -9.41 0.18 11.65
N ASN A 40 -8.96 -0.80 10.86
CA ASN A 40 -8.83 -2.20 11.28
C ASN A 40 -7.84 -2.39 12.45
N LEU A 41 -6.84 -1.51 12.57
CA LEU A 41 -5.91 -1.51 13.70
C LEU A 41 -6.60 -1.14 15.02
N ILE A 42 -7.60 -0.26 14.97
CA ILE A 42 -8.32 0.25 16.14
C ILE A 42 -9.54 -0.64 16.44
N THR A 43 -10.27 -1.01 15.40
CA THR A 43 -11.49 -1.82 15.46
C THR A 43 -11.32 -3.04 14.57
N PRO A 44 -11.20 -4.26 15.12
CA PRO A 44 -10.95 -5.44 14.32
C PRO A 44 -12.16 -5.73 13.42
N LEU A 45 -11.99 -5.55 12.11
CA LEU A 45 -13.03 -5.80 11.08
C LEU A 45 -13.15 -7.29 10.73
N GLY A 46 -12.36 -8.15 11.38
CA GLY A 46 -12.29 -9.59 11.13
C GLY A 46 -11.22 -9.99 10.12
N GLY A 47 -10.80 -11.26 10.17
CA GLY A 47 -9.71 -11.79 9.36
C GLY A 47 -9.98 -11.74 7.86
N PHE A 48 -11.23 -11.99 7.44
CA PHE A 48 -11.62 -11.93 6.04
C PHE A 48 -11.48 -10.52 5.45
N VAL A 49 -12.01 -9.51 6.14
CA VAL A 49 -11.91 -8.10 5.72
C VAL A 49 -10.45 -7.65 5.71
N SER A 50 -9.68 -8.04 6.73
CA SER A 50 -8.24 -7.75 6.80
C SER A 50 -7.46 -8.30 5.61
N GLY A 51 -7.75 -9.55 5.21
CA GLY A 51 -7.15 -10.17 4.03
C GLY A 51 -7.56 -9.47 2.74
N LEU A 52 -8.86 -9.18 2.58
CA LEU A 52 -9.38 -8.48 1.42
C LEU A 52 -8.74 -7.09 1.24
N LEU A 53 -8.58 -6.34 2.33
CA LEU A 53 -7.94 -5.02 2.31
C LEU A 53 -6.52 -5.08 1.75
N LEU A 54 -5.77 -6.15 2.02
CA LEU A 54 -4.42 -6.32 1.48
C LEU A 54 -4.43 -6.44 -0.05
N TYR A 55 -5.38 -7.21 -0.60
CA TYR A 55 -5.54 -7.29 -2.06
C TYR A 55 -5.98 -5.95 -2.67
N VAL A 56 -6.87 -5.22 -2.02
CA VAL A 56 -7.31 -3.89 -2.48
C VAL A 56 -6.17 -2.88 -2.42
N LEU A 57 -5.32 -2.94 -1.39
CA LEU A 57 -4.11 -2.10 -1.29
C LEU A 57 -3.14 -2.40 -2.45
N LEU A 58 -2.85 -3.69 -2.71
CA LEU A 58 -1.99 -4.08 -3.83
C LEU A 58 -2.56 -3.64 -5.18
N LEU A 59 -3.88 -3.77 -5.37
CA LEU A 59 -4.56 -3.25 -6.56
C LEU A 59 -4.36 -1.74 -6.69
N GLY A 60 -4.59 -0.98 -5.62
CA GLY A 60 -4.36 0.47 -5.57
C GLY A 60 -2.91 0.85 -5.90
N VAL A 61 -1.93 0.07 -5.42
CA VAL A 61 -0.51 0.25 -5.75
C VAL A 61 -0.24 0.06 -7.24
N VAL A 62 -0.78 -1.00 -7.84
CA VAL A 62 -0.62 -1.26 -9.28
C VAL A 62 -1.25 -0.15 -10.12
N LEU A 63 -2.45 0.30 -9.75
CA LEU A 63 -3.15 1.39 -10.44
C LEU A 63 -2.36 2.71 -10.33
N CYS A 64 -1.88 3.05 -9.13
CA CYS A 64 -1.08 4.26 -8.94
C CYS A 64 0.27 4.19 -9.66
N LEU A 65 0.90 3.01 -9.75
CA LEU A 65 2.12 2.82 -10.55
C LEU A 65 1.86 3.06 -12.03
N ALA A 66 0.76 2.53 -12.57
CA ALA A 66 0.37 2.73 -13.97
C ALA A 66 0.12 4.21 -14.31
N ASN A 67 -0.44 4.98 -13.38
CA ASN A 67 -0.67 6.42 -13.55
C ASN A 67 0.48 7.31 -13.08
N ASN A 68 1.62 6.75 -12.65
CA ASN A 68 2.76 7.50 -12.11
C ASN A 68 2.40 8.37 -10.89
N ASN A 69 1.44 7.92 -10.08
CA ASN A 69 0.94 8.64 -8.92
C ASN A 69 1.79 8.37 -7.67
N PHE A 70 3.02 8.87 -7.72
CA PHE A 70 4.01 8.61 -6.67
C PHE A 70 3.64 9.22 -5.31
N THR A 71 2.87 10.31 -5.28
CA THR A 71 2.38 10.90 -4.04
C THR A 71 1.41 9.97 -3.31
N ALA A 72 0.46 9.37 -4.03
CA ALA A 72 -0.48 8.42 -3.44
C ALA A 72 0.24 7.14 -3.00
N LEU A 73 1.20 6.64 -3.80
CA LEU A 73 2.05 5.50 -3.42
C LEU A 73 2.82 5.76 -2.13
N MET A 74 3.44 6.93 -2.01
CA MET A 74 4.18 7.33 -0.82
C MET A 74 3.29 7.27 0.44
N ILE A 75 2.10 7.87 0.38
CA ILE A 75 1.18 7.90 1.52
C ILE A 75 0.64 6.50 1.81
N GLY A 76 0.09 5.79 0.81
CA GLY A 76 -0.54 4.48 1.01
C GLY A 76 0.43 3.42 1.55
N LEU A 77 1.63 3.33 0.95
CA LEU A 77 2.67 2.40 1.41
C LEU A 77 3.26 2.85 2.76
N GLY A 78 3.40 4.15 2.98
CA GLY A 78 3.86 4.70 4.26
C GLY A 78 2.91 4.39 5.41
N VAL A 79 1.59 4.50 5.18
CA VAL A 79 0.57 4.10 6.15
C VAL A 79 0.69 2.61 6.48
N LYS A 80 0.82 1.75 5.47
CA LYS A 80 1.00 0.30 5.70
C LYS A 80 2.26 0.01 6.50
N ALA A 81 3.38 0.66 6.17
CA ALA A 81 4.63 0.53 6.94
C ALA A 81 4.45 0.97 8.40
N GLY A 82 3.77 2.10 8.63
CA GLY A 82 3.45 2.59 9.97
C GLY A 82 2.60 1.61 10.77
N ILE A 83 1.58 1.01 10.16
CA ILE A 83 0.74 -0.03 10.79
C ILE A 83 1.60 -1.23 11.23
N GLU A 84 2.52 -1.70 10.39
CA GLU A 84 3.40 -2.82 10.72
C GLU A 84 4.38 -2.48 11.84
N ILE A 85 4.86 -1.24 11.90
CA ILE A 85 5.66 -0.76 13.04
C ILE A 85 4.83 -0.82 14.32
N VAL A 86 3.56 -0.38 14.29
CA VAL A 86 2.68 -0.47 15.45
C VAL A 86 2.47 -1.93 15.87
N TYR A 87 2.24 -2.84 14.93
CA TYR A 87 2.14 -4.27 15.25
C TYR A 87 3.41 -4.84 15.87
N LEU A 88 4.58 -4.44 15.38
CA LEU A 88 5.86 -4.82 15.95
C LEU A 88 6.03 -4.30 17.39
N LEU A 89 5.64 -3.04 17.65
CA LEU A 89 5.66 -2.48 19.00
C LEU A 89 4.70 -3.24 19.93
N ILE A 90 3.48 -3.53 19.47
CA ILE A 90 2.51 -4.33 20.24
C ILE A 90 3.06 -5.73 20.51
N SER A 91 3.76 -6.35 19.56
CA SER A 91 4.29 -7.70 19.75
C SER A 91 5.44 -7.74 20.79
N ILE A 92 6.32 -6.74 20.77
CA ILE A 92 7.46 -6.62 21.69
C ILE A 92 7.01 -6.22 23.10
N PHE A 93 6.15 -5.21 23.21
CA PHE A 93 5.73 -4.64 24.50
C PHE A 93 4.44 -5.26 25.05
N GLY A 94 3.76 -6.10 24.27
CA GLY A 94 2.53 -6.77 24.66
C GLY A 94 2.73 -7.95 25.61
N LYS A 95 1.61 -8.55 26.01
CA LYS A 95 1.57 -9.65 27.00
C LYS A 95 2.48 -10.84 26.67
N TYR A 96 2.66 -11.13 25.39
CA TYR A 96 3.41 -12.31 24.93
C TYR A 96 4.89 -12.04 24.65
N ARG A 97 5.33 -10.76 24.67
CA ARG A 97 6.72 -10.32 24.44
C ARG A 97 7.45 -11.10 23.34
N ALA A 98 6.80 -11.26 22.19
CA ALA A 98 7.32 -12.01 21.06
C ALA A 98 7.72 -11.05 19.94
N PHE A 99 8.92 -11.22 19.42
CA PHE A 99 9.39 -10.39 18.30
C PHE A 99 8.72 -10.84 17.00
N SER A 100 7.94 -9.95 16.37
CA SER A 100 7.31 -10.22 15.08
C SER A 100 8.27 -9.92 13.93
N TRP A 101 9.00 -10.94 13.47
CA TRP A 101 9.85 -10.83 12.28
C TRP A 101 9.04 -10.46 11.04
N SER A 102 7.83 -11.00 10.88
CA SER A 102 6.96 -10.70 9.74
C SER A 102 6.61 -9.22 9.67
N SER A 103 6.24 -8.60 10.80
CA SER A 103 5.94 -7.16 10.85
C SER A 103 7.18 -6.31 10.60
N LEU A 104 8.36 -6.73 11.07
CA LEU A 104 9.61 -6.03 10.75
C LEU A 104 9.87 -6.05 9.23
N TYR A 105 9.82 -7.22 8.60
CA TYR A 105 10.06 -7.34 7.16
C TYR A 105 9.04 -6.53 6.36
N ALA A 106 7.76 -6.62 6.72
CA ALA A 106 6.71 -5.85 6.06
C ALA A 106 6.95 -4.34 6.21
N ALA A 107 7.26 -3.85 7.43
CA ALA A 107 7.57 -2.44 7.67
C ALA A 107 8.76 -1.96 6.81
N VAL A 108 9.84 -2.74 6.74
CA VAL A 108 11.02 -2.40 5.94
C VAL A 108 10.69 -2.38 4.45
N ILE A 109 9.98 -3.39 3.94
CA ILE A 109 9.64 -3.49 2.51
C ILE A 109 8.70 -2.37 2.09
N PHE A 110 7.57 -2.21 2.79
CA PHE A 110 6.61 -1.16 2.47
C PHE A 110 7.18 0.24 2.72
N GLY A 111 8.00 0.41 3.76
CA GLY A 111 8.70 1.66 4.05
C GLY A 111 9.75 2.00 2.99
N PHE A 112 10.49 1.02 2.49
CA PHE A 112 11.44 1.20 1.39
C PHE A 112 10.72 1.64 0.11
N PHE A 113 9.62 0.99 -0.26
CA PHE A 113 8.85 1.42 -1.44
C PHE A 113 8.19 2.79 -1.25
N ALA A 114 7.71 3.11 -0.04
CA ALA A 114 7.21 4.45 0.28
C ALA A 114 8.32 5.50 0.14
N PHE A 115 9.55 5.20 0.58
CA PHE A 115 10.71 6.07 0.44
C PHE A 115 11.13 6.26 -1.02
N LEU A 116 11.11 5.21 -1.84
CA LEU A 116 11.36 5.33 -3.28
C LEU A 116 10.29 6.22 -3.95
N ALA A 117 9.03 6.06 -3.58
CA ALA A 117 7.94 6.92 -4.05
C ALA A 117 8.10 8.38 -3.57
N TYR A 118 8.55 8.60 -2.33
CA TYR A 118 8.92 9.92 -1.80
C TYR A 118 10.03 10.57 -2.63
N LYS A 119 11.14 9.86 -2.86
CA LYS A 119 12.24 10.36 -3.69
C LYS A 119 11.74 10.77 -5.06
N LYS A 120 10.86 9.97 -5.68
CA LYS A 120 10.34 10.28 -7.02
C LYS A 120 9.30 11.42 -7.01
N THR A 121 8.64 11.66 -5.89
CA THR A 121 7.70 12.77 -5.73
C THR A 121 8.42 14.11 -5.55
N PHE A 122 9.50 14.12 -4.74
CA PHE A 122 10.20 15.34 -4.34
C PHE A 122 11.51 15.62 -5.08
N SER A 123 12.07 14.65 -5.81
CA SER A 123 13.21 14.83 -6.71
C SER A 123 12.77 15.31 -8.11
N LYS A 124 11.68 16.07 -8.18
CA LYS A 124 11.23 16.76 -9.39
C LYS A 124 12.05 18.01 -9.63
#